data_AF-A0A2K3LXA1-F1
#
_entry.id   AF-A0A2K3LXA1-F1
#
_cell.length_a   1.000
_cell.length_b   1.000
_cell.length_c   1.000
_cell.angle_alpha   90.00
_cell.angle_beta   90.00
_cell.angle_gamma   90.00
#
_symmetry.space_group_name_H-M   'P 1'
#
loop_
_entity.id
_entity.type
_entity.pdbx_description
1 polymer ?
#
loop_
_entity_poly.entity_id
_entity_poly.type
_entity_poly.pdbx_seq_one_letter_code
_entity_poly.pdbx_strand_id
1 'polypeptide(L)' 'MKKKPGCSIIEVGNEVEEFLAGDQSHPQAQEICRLLDSILKMANLEHF' A
#
# COMPACT_ATOMS: atom_id res chain seq x y z
N MET A 1 10.63 -11.24 20.89
CA MET A 1 9.85 -12.08 19.96
C MET A 1 9.39 -11.20 18.80
N LYS A 2 9.64 -11.55 17.54
CA LYS A 2 9.07 -10.79 16.40
C LYS A 2 7.57 -11.09 16.31
N LYS A 3 6.74 -10.06 16.19
CA LYS A 3 5.30 -10.23 15.90
C LYS A 3 5.14 -10.70 14.45
N LYS A 4 4.08 -11.45 14.15
CA LYS A 4 3.70 -11.68 12.75
C LYS A 4 3.33 -10.33 12.12
N PRO A 5 3.79 -10.05 10.89
CA PRO A 5 3.35 -8.86 10.17
C PRO A 5 1.84 -8.94 9.92
N GLY A 6 1.17 -7.79 9.90
CA GLY A 6 -0.18 -7.71 9.34
C GLY A 6 -0.13 -7.95 7.83
N CYS A 7 -1.24 -8.36 7.24
CA CYS A 7 -1.39 -8.46 5.80
C CYS A 7 -2.68 -7.77 5.34
N SER A 8 -2.69 -7.36 4.09
CA SER A 8 -3.85 -6.85 3.36
C SER A 8 -3.84 -7.44 1.96
N ILE A 9 -5.00 -7.54 1.33
CA ILE A 9 -5.16 -8.20 0.03
C ILE A 9 -5.94 -7.27 -0.89
N ILE A 10 -5.53 -7.20 -2.15
CA ILE A 10 -6.26 -6.50 -3.21
C ILE A 10 -6.57 -7.50 -4.33
N GLU A 11 -7.82 -7.52 -4.79
CA GLU A 11 -8.25 -8.33 -5.92
C GLU A 11 -8.67 -7.44 -7.08
N VAL A 12 -8.07 -7.64 -8.26
CA VAL A 12 -8.41 -6.94 -9.50
C VAL A 12 -8.44 -7.95 -10.64
N GLY A 13 -9.55 -8.07 -11.35
CA GLY A 13 -9.63 -8.95 -12.52
C GLY A 13 -9.41 -10.45 -12.22
N ASN A 14 -9.79 -10.91 -11.02
CA ASN A 14 -9.50 -12.24 -10.46
C ASN A 14 -8.02 -12.51 -10.15
N GLU A 15 -7.15 -11.50 -10.22
CA GLU A 15 -5.79 -11.58 -9.69
C GLU A 15 -5.77 -11.04 -8.27
N VAL A 16 -5.16 -11.80 -7.36
CA VAL A 16 -5.10 -11.50 -5.93
C VAL A 16 -3.64 -11.24 -5.55
N GLU A 17 -3.38 -10.04 -5.04
CA GLU A 17 -2.04 -9.65 -4.55
C GLU A 17 -2.09 -9.46 -3.03
N GLU A 18 -1.17 -10.11 -2.31
CA GLU A 18 -1.00 -9.96 -0.87
C GLU A 18 0.08 -8.92 -0.55
N PHE A 19 -0.24 -7.99 0.35
CA PHE A 19 0.67 -6.97 0.86
C PHE A 19 0.94 -7.21 2.34
N LEU A 20 2.21 -7.43 2.69
CA LEU A 20 2.63 -7.59 4.08
C LEU A 20 3.07 -6.25 4.67
N ALA A 21 2.76 -6.03 5.95
CA ALA A 21 3.12 -4.81 6.66
C ALA A 21 4.64 -4.60 6.68
N GLY A 22 5.09 -3.51 6.05
CA GLY A 22 6.50 -3.14 5.93
C GLY A 22 7.28 -3.90 4.84
N ASP A 23 6.61 -4.71 4.01
CA ASP A 23 7.24 -5.36 2.87
C ASP A 23 7.53 -4.36 1.74
N GLN A 24 8.64 -4.60 1.04
CA GLN A 24 9.11 -3.83 -0.11
C GLN A 24 9.57 -4.75 -1.26
N SER A 25 9.22 -6.04 -1.20
CA SER A 25 9.63 -7.05 -2.19
C SER A 25 8.99 -6.84 -3.56
N HIS A 26 7.80 -6.22 -3.61
CA HIS A 26 7.11 -5.94 -4.87
C HIS A 26 7.96 -5.01 -5.75
N PRO A 27 8.20 -5.34 -7.04
CA PRO A 27 9.07 -4.56 -7.93
C PRO A 27 8.69 -3.07 -8.04
N GLN A 28 7.41 -2.76 -7.83
CA GLN A 28 6.85 -1.40 -7.89
C GLN A 28 6.58 -0.76 -6.52
N ALA A 29 7.03 -1.35 -5.40
CA ALA A 29 6.72 -0.86 -4.05
C ALA A 29 6.98 0.64 -3.87
N GLN A 30 8.11 1.15 -4.40
CA GLN A 30 8.45 2.57 -4.31
C GLN A 30 7.47 3.49 -5.05
N GLU A 31 6.94 3.05 -6.20
CA GLU A 31 5.98 3.84 -6.97
C GLU A 31 4.60 3.82 -6.33
N ILE A 32 4.17 2.67 -5.83
CA ILE A 32 2.91 2.50 -5.09
C ILE A 32 2.89 3.43 -3.86
N CYS A 33 3.93 3.41 -3.04
CA CYS A 33 4.04 4.29 -1.87
C CYS A 33 4.00 5.78 -2.25
N ARG A 34 4.71 6.18 -3.32
CA ARG A 34 4.70 7.57 -3.81
C ARG A 34 3.32 8.02 -4.29
N LEU A 35 2.58 7.13 -4.96
CA LEU A 35 1.20 7.41 -5.39
C LEU A 35 0.27 7.58 -4.18
N LEU A 36 0.34 6.66 -3.21
CA LEU A 36 -0.46 6.73 -1.99
C LEU A 36 -0.19 8.03 -1.21
N ASP A 37 1.08 8.42 -1.05
CA ASP A 37 1.46 9.69 -0.41
C ASP A 37 0.87 10.90 -1.14
N SER A 38 0.86 10.87 -2.48
CA SER A 38 0.29 11.93 -3.30
C SER A 38 -1.23 12.02 -3.12
N ILE A 39 -1.93 10.88 -3.08
CA ILE A 39 -3.37 10.81 -2.84
C ILE A 39 -3.70 11.35 -1.44
N LEU A 40 -2.96 10.94 -0.41
CA LEU A 40 -3.17 11.41 0.96
C LEU A 40 -2.95 12.92 1.08
N LYS A 41 -1.93 13.47 0.41
CA LYS A 41 -1.71 14.92 0.34
C LYS A 41 -2.89 15.63 -0.31
N MET A 42 -3.41 15.12 -1.43
CA MET A 42 -4.59 15.71 -2.09
C MET A 42 -5.84 15.63 -1.20
N ALA A 43 -6.10 14.48 -0.59
CA ALA A 43 -7.25 14.30 0.30
C ALA A 43 -7.21 15.24 1.52
N ASN A 44 -6.01 15.54 2.04
CA ASN A 44 -5.83 16.50 3.14
C ASN A 44 -5.97 17.97 2.69
N LEU A 45 -5.88 18.27 1.40
CA LEU A 45 -6.10 19.61 0.85
C LEU A 45 -7.58 19.92 0.61
N GLU A 46 -8.42 18.89 0.40
CA GLU A 46 -9.88 18.99 0.25
C GLU A 46 -10.61 19.29 1.59
N HIS A 47 -9.88 19.40 2.70
CA HIS A 47 -10.42 19.73 4.03
C HIS A 47 -10.15 21.17 4.48
N PHE A 48 -9.76 22.05 3.56
CA PHE A 48 -9.62 23.50 3.77
C PHE A 48 -10.61 24.30 2.92
#